data_AF-A0A1V9YF49-F1
#
_entry.id   AF-A0A1V9YF49-F1
#
_cell.length_a   1.000
_cell.length_b   1.000
_cell.length_c   1.000
_cell.angle_alpha   90.00
_cell.angle_beta   90.00
_cell.angle_gamma   90.00
#
_symmetry.space_group_name_H-M   'P 1'
#
loop_
_entity.id
_entity.type
_entity.pdbx_description
1 polymer ?
#
loop_
_entity_poly.entity_id
_entity_poly.type
_entity_poly.pdbx_seq_one_letter_code
_entity_poly.pdbx_strand_id
1 'polypeptide(L)'
;MPSPFPTSRRYNVSAVEALCVLLNRLAWPHRLGSMVSHFGRSREALSTIFNAALHHINERFARLLKWDDRRLDGRWMAACAKAIHAKGAPLDSCIGFIDGTVRGICRPKNGVQRAAYNVYKVLQFQPGLTN
;
A
#
# COMPACT_ATOMS: atom_id res chain seq x y z
N MET A 1 2.81 -19.75 -6.98
CA MET A 1 3.92 -20.16 -6.09
C MET A 1 4.11 -21.68 -6.22
N PRO A 2 5.35 -22.19 -6.16
CA PRO A 2 5.62 -23.63 -6.19
C PRO A 2 5.16 -24.34 -4.90
N SER A 3 4.81 -25.63 -4.99
CA SER A 3 4.45 -26.50 -3.86
C SER A 3 5.20 -27.83 -3.98
N PRO A 4 6.03 -28.24 -2.99
CA PRO A 4 6.36 -27.52 -1.76
C PRO A 4 7.06 -26.17 -2.04
N PHE A 5 6.86 -25.19 -1.16
CA PHE A 5 7.44 -23.85 -1.32
C PHE A 5 8.89 -23.85 -0.83
N PRO A 6 9.87 -23.51 -1.70
CA PRO A 6 11.28 -23.56 -1.33
C PRO A 6 11.62 -22.44 -0.35
N THR A 7 12.33 -22.79 0.71
CA THR A 7 12.87 -21.85 1.70
C THR A 7 14.34 -22.16 1.96
N SER A 8 15.14 -21.16 2.32
CA SER A 8 16.58 -21.32 2.56
C SER A 8 16.91 -22.33 3.67
N ARG A 9 16.01 -22.47 4.65
CA ARG A 9 16.11 -23.43 5.76
C ARG A 9 15.32 -24.73 5.52
N ARG A 10 14.85 -24.97 4.28
CA ARG A 10 14.12 -26.18 3.86
C ARG A 10 12.92 -26.54 4.74
N TYR A 11 12.20 -25.54 5.26
CA TYR A 11 10.94 -25.77 5.94
C TYR A 11 9.92 -26.41 4.98
N ASN A 12 9.22 -27.44 5.44
CA ASN A 12 8.08 -28.00 4.72
C ASN A 12 6.89 -27.05 4.83
N VAL A 13 6.54 -26.39 3.74
CA VAL A 13 5.53 -25.33 3.65
C VAL A 13 4.81 -25.47 2.32
N SER A 14 3.48 -25.43 2.34
CA SER A 14 2.69 -25.44 1.11
C SER A 14 2.73 -24.07 0.42
N ALA A 15 2.44 -24.02 -0.89
CA ALA A 15 2.30 -22.75 -1.60
C ALA A 15 1.25 -21.82 -0.95
N VAL A 16 0.15 -22.39 -0.46
CA VAL A 16 -0.95 -21.66 0.17
C VAL A 16 -0.50 -21.05 1.50
N GLU A 17 0.17 -21.82 2.34
CA GLU A 17 0.68 -21.32 3.63
C GLU A 17 1.70 -20.19 3.43
N ALA A 18 2.64 -20.35 2.50
CA ALA A 18 3.61 -19.31 2.18
C ALA A 18 2.94 -18.00 1.71
N LEU A 19 1.91 -18.12 0.86
CA LEU A 19 1.13 -16.99 0.40
C LEU A 19 0.34 -16.34 1.55
N CYS A 20 -0.29 -17.13 2.43
CA CYS A 20 -1.02 -16.61 3.59
C CYS A 20 -0.10 -15.88 4.57
N VAL A 21 1.10 -16.39 4.84
CA VAL A 21 2.12 -15.71 5.67
C VAL A 21 2.51 -14.38 5.04
N LEU A 22 2.73 -14.34 3.73
CA LEU A 22 3.05 -13.12 2.99
C LEU A 22 1.91 -12.09 3.10
N LEU A 23 0.69 -12.49 2.77
CA LEU A 23 -0.48 -11.61 2.76
C LEU A 23 -0.80 -11.07 4.15
N ASN A 24 -0.79 -11.93 5.17
CA ASN A 24 -1.05 -11.52 6.55
C ASN A 24 -0.05 -10.45 7.02
N ARG A 25 1.24 -10.61 6.68
CA ARG A 25 2.28 -9.66 7.08
C ARG A 25 2.26 -8.35 6.28
N LEU A 26 1.74 -8.35 5.05
CA LEU A 26 1.59 -7.16 4.22
C LEU A 26 0.28 -6.39 4.47
N ALA A 27 -0.77 -7.06 4.95
CA ALA A 27 -2.09 -6.44 5.16
C ALA A 27 -2.07 -5.32 6.22
N TRP A 28 -1.23 -5.46 7.26
CA TRP A 28 -1.07 -4.47 8.32
C TRP A 28 0.28 -4.70 9.00
N PRO A 29 0.91 -3.70 9.67
CA PRO A 29 2.12 -3.89 10.45
C PRO A 29 1.93 -4.87 11.61
N HIS A 30 1.95 -6.17 11.30
CA HIS A 30 1.91 -7.26 12.27
C HIS A 30 3.32 -7.51 12.81
N ARG A 31 3.41 -7.78 14.12
CA ARG A 31 4.64 -8.27 14.73
C ARG A 31 4.79 -9.75 14.38
N LEU A 32 6.01 -10.23 14.14
CA LEU A 32 6.24 -11.66 13.92
C LEU A 32 5.73 -12.53 15.08
N GLY A 33 5.79 -12.01 16.32
CA GLY A 33 5.26 -12.69 17.50
C GLY A 33 3.75 -12.93 17.44
N SER A 34 2.95 -11.98 16.93
CA SER A 34 1.49 -12.17 16.82
C SER A 34 1.11 -13.20 15.77
N MET A 35 1.98 -13.43 14.78
CA MET A 35 1.76 -14.42 13.73
C MET A 35 2.03 -15.86 14.19
N VAL A 36 2.82 -16.05 15.27
CA VAL A 36 3.14 -17.39 15.80
C VAL A 36 1.89 -18.17 16.17
N SER A 37 0.96 -17.54 16.91
CA SER A 37 -0.29 -18.17 17.32
C SER A 37 -1.22 -18.50 16.14
N HIS A 38 -1.14 -17.76 15.04
CA HIS A 38 -2.01 -17.97 13.89
C HIS A 38 -1.50 -19.09 12.96
N PHE A 39 -0.19 -19.19 12.78
CA PHE A 39 0.42 -20.12 11.83
C PHE A 39 1.07 -21.35 12.49
N GLY A 40 1.23 -21.37 13.82
CA GLY A 40 1.88 -22.48 14.54
C GLY A 40 3.37 -22.64 14.20
N ARG A 41 4.02 -21.59 13.70
CA ARG A 41 5.42 -21.59 13.26
C ARG A 41 6.25 -20.68 14.16
N SER A 42 7.53 -21.01 14.36
CA SER A 42 8.45 -20.13 15.07
C SER A 42 8.64 -18.79 14.33
N ARG A 43 9.11 -17.76 15.05
CA ARG A 43 9.36 -16.44 14.45
C ARG A 43 10.40 -16.50 13.32
N GLU A 44 11.40 -17.36 13.47
CA GLU A 44 12.47 -17.60 12.51
C GLU A 44 11.93 -18.26 11.24
N ALA A 45 11.04 -19.26 11.41
CA ALA A 45 10.37 -19.92 10.30
C ALA A 45 9.46 -18.94 9.55
N LEU A 46 8.63 -18.18 10.25
CA LEU A 46 7.77 -17.15 9.65
C LEU A 46 8.56 -16.08 8.90
N SER A 47 9.66 -15.60 9.48
CA SER A 47 10.53 -14.64 8.82
C SER A 47 11.14 -15.22 7.53
N THR A 48 11.60 -16.47 7.59
CA THR A 48 12.20 -17.16 6.44
C THR A 48 11.18 -17.40 5.32
N ILE A 49 9.99 -17.88 5.67
CA ILE A 49 8.88 -18.12 4.73
C ILE A 49 8.44 -16.80 4.08
N PHE A 50 8.22 -15.76 4.90
CA PHE A 50 7.83 -14.43 4.41
C PHE A 50 8.83 -13.90 3.38
N ASN A 51 10.13 -13.88 3.71
CA ASN A 51 11.14 -13.32 2.82
C ASN A 51 11.25 -14.13 1.52
N ALA A 52 11.23 -15.46 1.60
CA ALA A 52 11.25 -16.31 0.40
C ALA A 52 10.03 -16.07 -0.50
N ALA A 53 8.83 -15.96 0.09
CA ALA A 53 7.60 -15.63 -0.64
C ALA A 53 7.65 -14.23 -1.26
N LEU A 54 8.15 -13.24 -0.53
CA LEU A 54 8.33 -11.87 -1.00
C LEU A 54 9.30 -11.80 -2.18
N HIS A 55 10.46 -12.46 -2.08
CA HIS A 55 11.44 -12.52 -3.16
C HIS A 55 10.83 -13.15 -4.42
N HIS A 56 10.13 -14.29 -4.28
CA HIS A 56 9.48 -14.96 -5.41
C HIS A 56 8.45 -14.07 -6.12
N ILE A 57 7.62 -13.35 -5.36
CA ILE A 57 6.63 -12.43 -5.93
C ILE A 57 7.33 -11.23 -6.58
N ASN A 58 8.34 -10.68 -5.95
CA ASN A 58 9.10 -9.55 -6.48
C ASN A 58 9.80 -9.92 -7.80
N GLU A 59 10.52 -11.04 -7.86
CA GLU A 59 11.18 -11.50 -9.09
C GLU A 59 10.18 -11.66 -10.25
N ARG A 60 8.99 -12.18 -9.97
CA ARG A 60 7.97 -12.43 -11.01
C ARG A 60 7.19 -11.18 -11.43
N PHE A 61 6.91 -10.27 -10.50
CA PHE A 61 5.93 -9.21 -10.69
C PHE A 61 6.45 -7.79 -10.46
N ALA A 62 7.72 -7.58 -10.06
CA ALA A 62 8.28 -6.25 -9.84
C ALA A 62 8.19 -5.35 -11.09
N ARG A 63 8.23 -5.95 -12.29
CA ARG A 63 8.02 -5.22 -13.54
C ARG A 63 6.66 -4.51 -13.63
N LEU A 64 5.63 -5.03 -12.96
CA LEU A 64 4.30 -4.43 -12.92
C LEU A 64 4.22 -3.23 -11.97
N LEU A 65 5.17 -3.11 -11.05
CA LEU A 65 5.30 -1.97 -10.14
C LEU A 65 6.11 -0.82 -10.77
N LYS A 66 6.73 -1.05 -11.94
CA LYS A 66 7.40 0.01 -12.69
C LYS A 66 6.38 0.97 -13.26
N TRP A 67 6.76 2.24 -13.32
CA TRP A 67 5.94 3.27 -13.94
C TRP A 67 5.67 2.92 -15.41
N ASP A 68 4.40 2.94 -15.79
CA ASP A 68 3.95 2.72 -17.17
C ASP A 68 3.88 4.08 -17.90
N ASP A 69 5.04 4.54 -18.37
CA ASP A 69 5.20 5.80 -19.10
C ASP A 69 4.47 5.82 -20.45
N ARG A 70 4.12 4.66 -21.00
CA ARG A 70 3.34 4.54 -22.24
C ARG A 70 1.88 4.89 -22.03
N ARG A 71 1.32 4.53 -20.87
CA ARG A 71 -0.08 4.83 -20.52
C ARG A 71 -0.22 6.13 -19.72
N LEU A 72 0.74 6.39 -18.85
CA LEU A 72 0.76 7.52 -17.93
C LEU A 72 1.85 8.51 -18.36
N ASP A 73 1.74 9.00 -19.60
CA ASP A 73 2.68 9.95 -20.17
C ASP A 73 2.47 11.38 -19.60
N GLY A 74 3.39 12.29 -19.90
CA GLY A 74 3.31 13.67 -19.41
C GLY A 74 2.06 14.43 -19.87
N ARG A 75 1.49 14.08 -21.03
CA ARG A 75 0.26 14.70 -21.54
C ARG A 75 -0.94 14.22 -20.75
N TRP A 76 -1.03 12.92 -20.47
CA TRP A 76 -2.05 12.34 -19.61
C TRP A 76 -2.02 12.97 -18.22
N MET A 77 -0.83 13.08 -17.63
CA MET A 77 -0.63 13.73 -16.33
C MET A 77 -1.12 15.18 -16.32
N ALA A 78 -0.71 15.98 -17.32
CA ALA A 78 -1.14 17.37 -17.43
C ALA A 78 -2.66 17.51 -17.63
N ALA A 79 -3.27 16.63 -18.42
CA ALA A 79 -4.71 16.61 -18.63
C ALA A 79 -5.48 16.27 -17.35
N CYS A 80 -5.02 15.26 -16.60
CA CYS A 80 -5.59 14.90 -15.30
C CYS A 80 -5.44 16.03 -14.29
N ALA A 81 -4.25 16.62 -14.16
CA ALA A 81 -3.99 17.73 -13.25
C ALA A 81 -4.91 18.92 -13.51
N LYS A 82 -5.04 19.32 -14.78
CA LYS A 82 -5.94 20.39 -15.18
C LYS A 82 -7.41 20.07 -14.86
N ALA A 83 -7.86 18.86 -15.16
CA ALA A 83 -9.24 18.44 -14.92
C ALA A 83 -9.57 18.39 -13.41
N ILE A 84 -8.65 17.87 -12.60
CA ILE A 84 -8.80 17.76 -11.14
C ILE A 84 -8.78 19.15 -10.49
N HIS A 85 -7.88 20.03 -10.91
CA HIS A 85 -7.83 21.41 -10.42
C HIS A 85 -9.10 22.19 -10.79
N ALA A 86 -9.61 22.02 -12.02
CA ALA A 86 -10.87 22.63 -12.46
C ALA A 86 -12.09 22.17 -11.62
N LYS A 87 -12.00 21.03 -10.93
CA LYS A 87 -13.01 20.54 -9.98
C LYS A 87 -12.81 21.04 -8.54
N GLY A 88 -11.84 21.91 -8.30
CA GLY A 88 -11.59 22.54 -7.01
C GLY A 88 -10.49 21.88 -6.18
N ALA A 89 -9.65 21.02 -6.77
CA ALA A 89 -8.51 20.49 -6.04
C ALA A 89 -7.52 21.61 -5.66
N PRO A 90 -6.98 21.60 -4.44
CA PRO A 90 -6.13 22.69 -3.94
C PRO A 90 -4.75 22.76 -4.60
N LEU A 91 -4.33 21.68 -5.29
CA LEU A 91 -3.08 21.61 -6.03
C LEU A 91 -3.38 21.55 -7.53
N ASP A 92 -2.66 22.34 -8.30
CA ASP A 92 -2.67 22.36 -9.78
C ASP A 92 -1.93 21.18 -10.42
N SER A 93 -1.21 20.40 -9.59
CA SER A 93 -0.35 19.28 -9.97
C SER A 93 -0.92 17.91 -9.55
N CYS A 94 -2.12 17.87 -8.98
CA CYS A 94 -2.74 16.62 -8.55
C CYS A 94 -3.26 15.81 -9.74
N ILE A 95 -2.62 14.67 -10.05
CA ILE A 95 -2.98 13.81 -11.21
C ILE A 95 -3.97 12.70 -10.88
N GLY A 96 -4.33 12.51 -9.60
CA GLY A 96 -5.25 11.45 -9.18
C GLY A 96 -5.30 11.27 -7.67
N PHE A 97 -6.19 10.39 -7.22
CA PHE A 97 -6.39 10.05 -5.81
C PHE A 97 -6.23 8.55 -5.61
N ILE A 98 -5.58 8.15 -4.52
CA ILE A 98 -5.44 6.74 -4.14
C ILE A 98 -6.70 6.35 -3.36
N ASP A 99 -7.51 5.46 -3.93
CA ASP A 99 -8.61 4.84 -3.18
C ASP A 99 -8.05 3.71 -2.32
N GLY A 100 -8.05 3.92 -1.00
CA GLY A 100 -7.43 3.01 -0.06
C GLY A 100 -7.52 3.48 1.38
N THR A 101 -6.96 2.67 2.29
CA THR A 101 -6.97 2.97 3.73
C THR A 101 -6.30 4.30 4.02
N VAL A 102 -6.99 5.15 4.80
CA VAL A 102 -6.43 6.41 5.28
C VAL A 102 -5.17 6.15 6.10
N ARG A 103 -4.02 6.59 5.60
CA ARG A 103 -2.75 6.50 6.33
C ARG A 103 -2.52 7.78 7.13
N GLY A 104 -2.14 7.61 8.40
CA GLY A 104 -1.63 8.72 9.19
C GLY A 104 -0.36 9.29 8.55
N ILE A 105 -0.32 10.60 8.39
CA ILE A 105 0.86 11.33 7.89
C ILE A 105 1.33 12.31 8.96
N CYS A 106 2.63 12.65 8.94
CA CYS A 106 3.15 13.77 9.71
C CYS A 106 2.46 15.07 9.27
N ARG A 107 2.24 16.01 10.21
CA ARG A 107 1.59 17.29 9.90
C ARG A 107 2.41 18.07 8.87
N PRO A 108 1.88 18.31 7.64
CA PRO A 108 2.60 19.08 6.65
C PRO A 108 2.80 20.53 7.13
N LYS A 109 4.01 21.06 6.96
CA LYS A 109 4.35 22.47 7.25
C LYS A 109 4.11 23.35 6.01
N ASN A 110 4.29 24.66 6.12
CA ASN A 110 4.22 25.61 4.99
C ASN A 110 2.83 25.72 4.32
N GLY A 111 1.75 25.62 5.10
CA GLY A 111 0.39 25.91 4.61
C GLY A 111 -0.25 24.85 3.71
N VAL A 112 0.49 23.81 3.28
CA VAL A 112 -0.05 22.75 2.40
C VAL A 112 -0.90 21.71 3.14
N GLN A 113 -1.11 21.86 4.44
CA GLN A 113 -1.88 20.93 5.27
C GLN A 113 -3.30 20.71 4.73
N ARG A 114 -3.96 21.75 4.19
CA ARG A 114 -5.31 21.65 3.63
C ARG A 114 -5.39 20.71 2.42
N ALA A 115 -4.30 20.60 1.64
CA ALA A 115 -4.24 19.70 0.50
C ALA A 115 -4.13 18.23 0.89
N ALA A 116 -3.72 17.94 2.12
CA ALA A 116 -3.59 16.59 2.65
C ALA A 116 -4.82 16.12 3.45
N TYR A 117 -5.87 16.93 3.51
CA TYR A 117 -7.13 16.51 4.12
C TYR A 117 -7.88 15.58 3.18
N ASN A 118 -8.26 14.41 3.69
CA ASN A 118 -9.24 13.58 3.00
C ASN A 118 -10.60 14.25 3.02
N VAL A 119 -11.37 14.07 1.95
CA VAL A 119 -12.74 14.61 1.80
C VAL A 119 -13.63 14.26 3.01
N TYR A 120 -13.46 13.05 3.57
CA TYR A 120 -14.15 12.62 4.81
C TYR A 120 -13.86 13.50 6.05
N LYS A 121 -12.67 14.11 6.15
CA LYS A 121 -12.33 15.02 7.27
C LYS A 121 -12.76 16.45 7.00
N VAL A 122 -12.93 16.86 5.74
CA VAL A 122 -13.44 18.20 5.40
C VAL A 122 -14.89 18.37 5.85
N LEU A 123 -15.70 17.31 5.82
CA LEU A 123 -17.07 17.31 6.34
C LEU A 123 -17.16 17.42 7.87
N GLN A 124 -16.13 16.99 8.61
CA GLN A 124 -16.09 17.09 10.08
C GLN A 124 -15.60 18.45 10.60
N PHE A 125 -15.08 19.31 9.71
CA PHE A 125 -14.55 20.63 10.02
C PHE A 125 -15.35 21.75 9.34
N GLN A 126 -16.66 21.58 9.14
CA GLN A 126 -17.56 22.73 8.94
C GLN A 126 -17.96 23.28 10.32
N PRO A 127 -17.47 24.46 10.73
CA PRO A 127 -18.03 25.15 11.88
C PRO A 127 -19.41 25.67 11.48
N GLY A 128 -20.46 25.24 12.18
CA GLY A 128 -21.73 25.95 12.32
C GLY A 128 -22.43 26.38 11.02
N LEU A 129 -23.27 25.51 10.47
CA LEU A 129 -24.52 25.96 9.87
C LEU A 129 -25.48 26.28 11.02
N THR A 130 -25.43 27.53 11.50
CA THR A 130 -26.52 28.18 12.23
C THR A 130 -26.87 29.44 11.46
N ASN A 131 -27.97 29.37 10.70
CA ASN A 131 -28.86 30.51 10.53
C ASN A 131 -29.95 30.39 11.59
#